data_AF-A0A7S1D808-F1
#
_entry.id   AF-A0A7S1D808-F1
#
_cell.length_a   1.000
_cell.length_b   1.000
_cell.length_c   1.000
_cell.angle_alpha   90.00
_cell.angle_beta   90.00
_cell.angle_gamma   90.00
#
_symmetry.space_group_name_H-M   'P 1'
#
loop_
_entity.id
_entity.type
_entity.pdbx_description
1 polymer ?
#
loop_
_entity_poly.entity_id
_entity_poly.type
_entity_poly.pdbx_seq_one_letter_code
_entity_poly.pdbx_strand_id
1 'polypeptide(L)'
;SGKMTNFDLLMHMNSFAGRSYNDLTQYPVFPWIIADYESEEIDLDDPNTYRDLAKPMGGQSESRAKQFREKYREYEEGGMEPAHYGTHYSCAAYVLYYLMRLEPFSRLALRLQGGRF
;
A
#
# COMPACT_ATOMS: atom_id res chain seq x y z
N SER A 1 -23.30 -1.42 15.51
CA SER A 1 -23.50 -2.61 16.35
C SER A 1 -22.20 -3.35 16.69
N GLY A 2 -21.01 -2.96 16.18
CA GLY A 2 -19.72 -3.48 16.66
C GLY A 2 -19.55 -5.02 16.59
N LYS A 3 -20.38 -5.71 15.81
CA LYS A 3 -20.45 -7.18 15.76
C LYS A 3 -19.30 -7.82 14.97
N MET A 4 -18.47 -7.00 14.32
CA MET A 4 -17.36 -7.40 13.45
C MET A 4 -16.27 -6.34 13.60
N THR A 5 -15.01 -6.78 13.68
CA THR A 5 -13.89 -5.84 13.76
C THR A 5 -13.61 -5.21 12.40
N ASN A 6 -12.92 -4.06 12.38
CA ASN A 6 -12.47 -3.46 11.11
C ASN A 6 -11.53 -4.40 10.34
N PHE A 7 -10.74 -5.20 11.04
CA PHE A 7 -9.86 -6.20 10.43
C PHE A 7 -10.67 -7.27 9.67
N ASP A 8 -11.68 -7.86 10.32
CA ASP A 8 -12.52 -8.89 9.71
C ASP A 8 -13.30 -8.34 8.51
N LEU A 9 -13.82 -7.11 8.65
CA LEU A 9 -14.51 -6.42 7.56
C LEU A 9 -13.59 -6.27 6.35
N LEU A 10 -12.36 -5.77 6.54
CA LEU A 10 -11.38 -5.62 5.47
C LEU A 10 -10.95 -6.97 4.87
N MET A 11 -10.82 -8.02 5.68
CA MET A 11 -10.55 -9.37 5.19
C MET A 11 -11.67 -9.88 4.29
N HIS A 12 -12.93 -9.69 4.69
CA HIS A 12 -14.08 -10.06 3.86
C HIS A 12 -14.13 -9.25 2.57
N MET A 13 -13.91 -7.93 2.63
CA MET A 13 -13.87 -7.08 1.43
C MET A 13 -12.77 -7.54 0.46
N ASN A 14 -11.57 -7.85 0.96
CA ASN A 14 -10.50 -8.39 0.14
C ASN A 14 -10.91 -9.70 -0.54
N SER A 15 -11.49 -10.63 0.22
CA SER A 15 -11.95 -11.91 -0.31
C SER A 15 -13.03 -11.75 -1.39
N PHE A 16 -14.03 -10.88 -1.18
CA PHE A 16 -15.06 -10.61 -2.18
C PHE A 16 -14.52 -9.89 -3.42
N ALA A 17 -13.45 -9.12 -3.28
CA ALA A 17 -12.74 -8.50 -4.41
C ALA A 17 -11.82 -9.48 -5.17
N GLY A 18 -11.85 -10.78 -4.85
CA GLY A 18 -11.04 -11.82 -5.49
C GLY A 18 -9.61 -11.93 -4.98
N ARG A 19 -9.24 -11.17 -3.93
CA ARG A 19 -7.88 -11.21 -3.37
C ARG A 19 -7.68 -12.47 -2.54
N SER A 20 -6.49 -13.05 -2.64
CA SER A 20 -6.15 -14.29 -1.94
C SER A 20 -4.67 -14.37 -1.60
N TYR A 21 -4.32 -15.27 -0.68
CA TYR A 21 -2.92 -15.57 -0.35
C TYR A 21 -2.24 -16.46 -1.39
N ASN A 22 -3.00 -17.07 -2.31
CA ASN A 22 -2.48 -18.02 -3.30
C ASN A 22 -1.88 -17.32 -4.53
N ASP A 23 -2.30 -16.10 -4.82
CA ASP A 23 -1.76 -15.27 -5.90
C ASP A 23 -1.17 -13.98 -5.31
N LEU A 24 0.16 -13.89 -5.28
CA LEU A 24 0.88 -12.74 -4.75
C LEU A 24 0.62 -11.45 -5.55
N THR A 25 0.18 -11.56 -6.81
CA THR A 25 -0.19 -10.39 -7.62
C THR A 25 -1.53 -9.79 -7.19
N GLN A 26 -2.35 -10.57 -6.47
CA GLN A 26 -3.67 -10.20 -5.93
C GLN A 26 -3.75 -10.40 -4.42
N TYR A 27 -2.66 -10.17 -3.71
CA TYR A 27 -2.61 -10.33 -2.25
C TYR A 27 -3.58 -9.37 -1.55
N PRO A 28 -4.12 -9.73 -0.35
CA PRO A 28 -4.94 -8.82 0.43
C PRO A 28 -4.25 -7.48 0.71
N VAL A 29 -5.01 -6.39 0.63
CA VAL A 29 -4.54 -5.01 0.81
C VAL A 29 -5.16 -4.44 2.08
N PHE A 30 -4.31 -3.83 2.90
CA PHE A 30 -4.69 -3.09 4.08
C PHE A 30 -4.16 -1.66 4.00
N PRO A 31 -4.90 -0.66 4.49
CA PRO A 31 -4.41 0.69 4.58
C PRO A 31 -3.33 0.80 5.66
N TRP A 32 -2.39 1.69 5.40
CA TRP A 32 -1.45 2.15 6.40
C TRP A 32 -2.17 3.10 7.37
N ILE A 33 -2.21 2.75 8.66
CA ILE A 33 -3.01 3.49 9.66
C ILE A 33 -2.19 4.56 10.37
N ILE A 34 -1.11 4.17 11.05
CA ILE A 34 -0.26 5.08 11.82
C ILE A 34 0.57 5.95 10.86
N ALA A 35 0.71 7.24 11.12
CA ALA A 35 1.56 8.18 10.39
C ALA A 35 2.89 8.42 11.12
N ASP A 36 2.89 8.36 12.45
CA ASP A 36 4.05 8.59 13.31
C ASP A 36 4.88 7.30 13.52
N TYR A 37 6.13 7.34 13.07
CA TYR A 37 7.12 6.28 13.27
C TYR A 37 8.44 6.83 13.84
N GLU A 38 8.43 8.07 14.32
CA GLU A 38 9.63 8.77 14.80
C GLU A 38 9.58 8.98 16.32
N SER A 39 8.38 9.15 16.88
CA SER A 39 8.20 9.28 18.33
C SER A 39 8.59 7.99 19.07
N GLU A 40 9.18 8.15 20.25
CA GLU A 40 9.52 7.02 21.13
C GLU A 40 8.26 6.32 21.69
N GLU A 41 7.22 7.11 21.96
CA GLU A 41 5.90 6.63 22.37
C GLU A 41 4.84 7.16 21.40
N ILE A 42 3.84 6.33 21.10
CA ILE A 42 2.76 6.67 20.18
C ILE A 42 1.53 7.09 21.00
N ASP A 43 1.11 8.34 20.86
CA ASP A 43 -0.14 8.84 21.46
C ASP A 43 -1.33 8.47 20.56
N LEU A 44 -2.15 7.52 21.00
CA LEU A 44 -3.31 7.07 20.24
C LEU A 44 -4.51 8.03 20.32
N ASP A 45 -4.47 9.03 21.20
CA ASP A 45 -5.50 10.07 21.29
C ASP A 45 -5.17 11.29 20.41
N ASP A 46 -3.92 11.44 19.96
CA ASP A 46 -3.53 12.48 18.99
C ASP A 46 -4.03 12.12 17.57
N PRO A 47 -4.90 12.92 16.93
CA PRO A 47 -5.32 12.67 15.56
C PRO A 47 -4.17 12.69 14.53
N ASN A 48 -3.06 13.38 14.82
CA ASN A 48 -1.89 13.43 13.94
C ASN A 48 -1.10 12.12 13.89
N THR A 49 -1.33 11.22 14.85
CA THR A 49 -0.79 9.85 14.87
C THR A 49 -1.30 9.04 13.69
N TYR A 50 -2.43 9.41 13.08
CA TYR A 50 -3.11 8.63 12.06
C TYR A 50 -3.01 9.27 10.68
N ARG A 51 -2.94 8.42 9.66
CA ARG A 51 -3.02 8.84 8.26
C ARG A 51 -4.44 9.25 7.90
N ASP A 52 -4.55 10.18 6.96
CA ASP A 52 -5.84 10.59 6.40
C ASP A 52 -6.35 9.49 5.45
N LEU A 53 -7.27 8.66 5.94
CA LEU A 53 -7.82 7.52 5.19
C LEU A 53 -8.72 7.93 4.02
N ALA A 54 -9.10 9.21 3.91
CA ALA A 54 -9.80 9.72 2.73
C ALA A 54 -8.85 9.97 1.55
N LYS A 55 -7.52 9.92 1.77
CA LYS A 55 -6.50 10.20 0.77
C LYS A 55 -5.66 8.96 0.44
N PRO A 56 -5.26 8.77 -0.83
CA PRO A 56 -4.28 7.74 -1.19
C PRO A 56 -2.89 8.07 -0.60
N MET A 57 -1.99 7.08 -0.56
CA MET A 57 -0.63 7.26 -0.02
C MET A 57 0.16 8.39 -0.71
N GLY A 58 -0.03 8.58 -2.02
CA GLY A 58 0.60 9.68 -2.75
C GLY A 58 0.03 11.07 -2.44
N GLY A 59 -1.13 11.13 -1.78
CA GLY A 59 -1.84 12.35 -1.42
C GLY A 59 -1.74 12.73 0.05
N GLN A 60 -0.98 11.99 0.87
CA GLN A 60 -0.89 12.25 2.31
C GLN A 60 -0.25 13.62 2.63
N SER A 61 0.67 14.10 1.79
CA SER A 61 1.22 15.45 1.86
C SER A 61 0.86 16.27 0.63
N GLU A 62 0.57 17.55 0.82
CA GLU A 62 0.17 18.45 -0.27
C GLU A 62 1.28 18.63 -1.31
N SER A 63 2.54 18.66 -0.89
CA SER A 63 3.70 18.74 -1.80
C SER A 63 3.77 17.54 -2.74
N ARG A 64 3.58 16.32 -2.22
CA ARG A 64 3.59 15.09 -3.01
C ARG A 64 2.34 14.96 -3.88
N ALA A 65 1.19 15.37 -3.36
CA ALA A 65 -0.06 15.43 -4.11
C ALA A 65 0.08 16.35 -5.33
N LYS A 66 0.72 17.52 -5.16
CA LYS A 66 1.00 18.47 -6.24
C LYS A 66 1.86 17.85 -7.34
N GLN A 67 2.95 17.17 -6.97
CA GLN A 67 3.83 16.48 -7.94
C GLN A 67 3.06 15.46 -8.79
N PHE A 68 2.17 14.67 -8.17
CA PHE A 68 1.37 13.69 -8.93
C PHE A 68 0.30 14.33 -9.82
N ARG A 69 -0.25 15.49 -9.43
CA ARG A 69 -1.16 16.26 -10.29
C ARG A 69 -0.43 16.89 -11.47
N GLU A 70 0.80 17.37 -11.27
CA GLU A 70 1.65 17.89 -12.34
C GLU A 70 1.99 16.77 -13.34
N LYS A 71 2.42 15.60 -12.85
CA LYS A 71 2.67 14.43 -13.70
C LYS A 71 1.45 13.99 -14.51
N TYR A 72 0.26 14.02 -13.90
CA TYR A 72 -0.98 13.73 -14.61
C TYR A 72 -1.19 14.70 -15.79
N ARG A 73 -0.99 16.00 -15.57
CA ARG A 73 -1.11 17.04 -16.61
C ARG A 73 -0.08 16.85 -17.72
N GLU A 74 1.16 16.51 -17.38
CA GLU A 74 2.20 16.22 -18.38
C GLU A 74 1.80 15.05 -19.30
N TYR A 75 1.16 14.01 -18.76
CA TYR A 75 0.64 12.90 -19.58
C TYR A 75 -0.50 13.34 -20.48
N GLU A 76 -1.43 14.15 -19.96
CA GLU A 76 -2.55 14.71 -20.72
C GLU A 76 -2.06 15.60 -21.88
N GLU A 77 -1.11 16.50 -21.61
CA GLU A 77 -0.48 17.38 -22.60
C GLU A 77 0.34 16.59 -23.64
N GLY A 78 0.96 15.49 -23.22
CA GLY A 78 1.72 14.58 -24.08
C GLY A 78 0.88 13.63 -24.93
N GLY A 79 -0.46 13.67 -24.82
CA GLY A 79 -1.37 12.78 -25.55
C GLY A 79 -1.34 11.32 -25.09
N MET A 80 -0.82 11.05 -23.88
CA MET A 80 -0.84 9.73 -23.25
C MET A 80 -2.10 9.58 -22.39
N GLU A 81 -2.49 8.35 -22.05
CA GLU A 81 -3.54 8.14 -21.04
C GLU A 81 -3.05 8.66 -19.68
N PRO A 82 -3.70 9.69 -19.10
CA PRO A 82 -3.17 10.37 -17.94
C PRO A 82 -3.39 9.55 -16.67
N ALA A 83 -2.35 9.50 -15.84
CA ALA A 83 -2.35 8.74 -14.60
C ALA A 83 -1.53 9.46 -13.54
N HIS A 84 -2.03 9.46 -12.30
CA HIS A 84 -1.31 10.04 -11.17
C HIS A 84 -0.12 9.16 -10.78
N TYR A 85 -0.27 7.83 -10.84
CA TYR A 85 0.74 6.88 -10.36
C TYR A 85 1.18 5.96 -11.49
N GLY A 86 2.49 5.87 -11.70
CA GLY A 86 3.10 4.86 -12.58
C GLY A 86 3.36 3.52 -11.88
N THR A 87 3.03 3.43 -10.60
CA THR A 87 3.19 2.24 -9.76
C THR A 87 1.87 1.90 -9.08
N HIS A 88 1.64 0.62 -8.87
CA HIS A 88 0.46 0.13 -8.16
C HIS A 88 0.77 -0.04 -6.67
N TYR A 89 -0.23 0.12 -5.80
CA TYR A 89 -0.07 -0.04 -4.34
C TYR A 89 0.07 -1.50 -3.88
N SER A 90 -0.18 -2.45 -4.78
CA SER A 90 -0.13 -3.90 -4.51
C SER A 90 0.55 -4.60 -5.67
N CYS A 91 1.63 -5.31 -5.42
CA CYS A 91 2.30 -6.18 -6.39
C CYS A 91 3.04 -7.30 -5.67
N ALA A 92 3.34 -8.39 -6.38
CA ALA A 92 4.00 -9.56 -5.80
C ALA A 92 5.35 -9.23 -5.15
N ALA A 93 6.14 -8.34 -5.76
CA ALA A 93 7.42 -7.91 -5.23
C ALA A 93 7.27 -7.27 -3.83
N TYR A 94 6.23 -6.45 -3.62
CA TYR A 94 6.00 -5.83 -2.31
C TYR A 94 5.66 -6.86 -1.23
N VAL A 95 4.86 -7.89 -1.56
CA VAL A 95 4.56 -8.98 -0.61
C VAL A 95 5.82 -9.77 -0.25
N LEU A 96 6.62 -10.12 -1.25
CA LEU A 96 7.88 -10.83 -1.06
C LEU A 96 8.86 -10.05 -0.19
N TYR A 97 8.97 -8.74 -0.42
CA TYR A 97 9.86 -7.88 0.38
C TYR A 97 9.33 -7.65 1.79
N TYR A 98 8.02 -7.49 1.95
CA TYR A 98 7.41 -7.35 3.27
C TYR A 98 7.62 -8.60 4.13
N LEU A 99 7.52 -9.79 3.53
CA LEU A 99 7.64 -11.09 4.20
C LEU A 99 9.03 -11.72 4.07
N MET A 100 10.06 -10.96 3.66
CA MET A 100 11.38 -11.50 3.30
C MET A 100 12.06 -12.33 4.39
N ARG A 101 11.68 -12.17 5.67
CA ARG A 101 12.25 -12.93 6.79
C ARG A 101 11.53 -14.26 7.07
N LEU A 102 10.55 -14.62 6.25
CA LEU A 102 9.75 -15.83 6.41
C LEU A 102 9.86 -16.72 5.16
N GLU A 103 10.08 -18.02 5.35
CA GLU A 103 9.92 -18.99 4.26
C GLU A 103 8.42 -19.21 3.95
N PRO A 104 8.02 -19.43 2.68
CA PRO A 104 8.87 -19.56 1.49
C PRO A 104 9.25 -18.22 0.83
N PHE A 105 8.85 -17.07 1.39
CA PHE A 105 8.99 -15.75 0.77
C PHE A 105 10.45 -15.32 0.62
N SER A 106 11.33 -15.65 1.58
CA SER A 106 12.78 -15.41 1.48
C SER A 106 13.37 -16.00 0.20
N ARG A 107 13.11 -17.29 -0.05
CA ARG A 107 13.58 -18.00 -1.24
C ARG A 107 12.95 -17.47 -2.53
N LEU A 108 11.67 -17.09 -2.49
CA LEU A 108 10.98 -16.51 -3.64
C LEU A 108 11.53 -15.10 -3.98
N ALA A 109 11.84 -14.28 -2.97
CA ALA A 109 12.48 -12.97 -3.15
C ALA A 109 13.88 -13.11 -3.76
N LEU A 110 14.70 -14.04 -3.26
CA LEU A 110 16.01 -14.37 -3.84
C LEU A 110 15.90 -14.75 -5.32
N ARG A 111 14.93 -15.61 -5.67
CA ARG A 111 14.72 -16.01 -7.07
C ARG A 111 14.35 -14.82 -7.96
N LEU A 112 13.49 -13.93 -7.46
CA LEU A 112 13.09 -12.72 -8.18
C LEU A 112 14.31 -11.79 -8.43
N GLN A 113 15.27 -11.74 -7.52
CA GLN A 113 16.48 -10.92 -7.63
C GLN A 113 17.68 -11.60 -8.32
N GLY A 114 17.49 -12.77 -8.94
CA GLY A 114 18.58 -13.46 -9.65
C GLY A 114 19.51 -14.27 -8.74
N GLY A 115 19.05 -14.67 -7.56
CA GLY A 115 19.72 -15.63 -6.67
C GLY A 115 20.64 -15.00 -5.62
N ARG A 116 20.65 -13.67 -5.50
CA ARG A 116 21.37 -12.91 -4.46
C ARG A 116 20.49 -11.78 -3.95
N PHE A 117 20.76 -11.35 -2.73
CA PHE A 117 20.24 -10.09 -2.18
C PHE A 117 21.14 -8.93 -2.58
#